data_AF-A0A534W4B5-F1
#
_entry.id   AF-A0A534W4B5-F1
#
_cell.length_a   1.000
_cell.length_b   1.000
_cell.length_c   1.000
_cell.angle_alpha   90.00
_cell.angle_beta   90.00
_cell.angle_gamma   90.00
#
_symmetry.space_group_name_H-M   'P 1'
#
loop_
_entity.id
_entity.type
_entity.pdbx_description
1 polymer ?
#
loop_
_entity_poly.entity_id
_entity_poly.type
_entity_poly.pdbx_seq_one_letter_code
_entity_poly.pdbx_strand_id
1 'polypeptide(L)'
;MLDAIEDLESSDPEAMEQLVANAAFGSGHPYARSPLGTVDSVTPMGIEEVVERQLDVFVPKGATLLVVGDVRPDAVAAATKAAFGRWDGEPASPLAAVPPPTVPGVSTSRAGERARPAAPAVGGALSVHAVRGEPNQRQNGLVRFAVQR
;
A
#
# COMPACT_ATOMS: atom_id res chain seq x y z
N MET A 1 -16.02 24.23 -27.17
CA MET A 1 -15.78 24.45 -25.72
C MET A 1 -15.88 23.14 -24.96
N LEU A 2 -16.83 22.27 -25.32
CA LEU A 2 -16.86 20.88 -24.86
C LEU A 2 -15.67 20.06 -25.41
N ASP A 3 -15.28 20.29 -26.66
CA ASP A 3 -14.15 19.59 -27.30
C ASP A 3 -12.81 19.84 -26.59
N ALA A 4 -12.64 21.01 -25.96
CA ALA A 4 -11.44 21.33 -25.19
C ALA A 4 -11.43 20.67 -23.80
N ILE A 5 -12.61 20.33 -23.26
CA ILE A 5 -12.73 19.53 -22.03
C ILE A 5 -12.54 18.05 -22.39
N GLU A 6 -13.10 17.60 -23.51
CA GLU A 6 -12.95 16.24 -24.03
C GLU A 6 -11.50 15.94 -24.47
N ASP A 7 -10.75 16.92 -24.98
CA ASP A 7 -9.30 16.79 -25.23
C ASP A 7 -8.48 16.75 -23.94
N LEU A 8 -8.94 17.42 -22.87
CA LEU A 8 -8.30 17.36 -21.56
C LEU A 8 -8.63 16.04 -20.84
N GLU A 9 -9.83 15.50 -21.05
CA GLU A 9 -10.28 14.20 -20.56
C GLU A 9 -9.76 13.03 -21.41
N SER A 10 -9.46 13.25 -22.69
CA SER A 10 -8.81 12.29 -23.59
C SER A 10 -7.29 12.33 -23.50
N SER A 11 -6.73 13.41 -22.95
CA SER A 11 -5.32 13.45 -22.56
C SER A 11 -5.07 12.34 -21.55
N ASP A 12 -4.03 11.54 -21.81
CA ASP A 12 -3.69 10.34 -21.05
C ASP A 12 -3.80 10.59 -19.53
N PRO A 13 -4.84 10.07 -18.86
CA PRO A 13 -5.09 10.34 -17.45
C PRO A 13 -3.89 9.95 -16.58
N GLU A 14 -3.15 8.91 -16.98
CA GLU A 14 -1.94 8.46 -16.27
C GLU A 14 -0.82 9.48 -16.38
N ALA A 15 -0.66 10.12 -17.54
CA ALA A 15 0.33 11.18 -17.73
C ALA A 15 0.01 12.41 -16.85
N MET A 16 -1.28 12.76 -16.72
CA MET A 16 -1.71 13.87 -15.85
C MET A 16 -1.48 13.53 -14.36
N GLU A 17 -1.85 12.32 -13.92
CA GLU A 17 -1.59 11.85 -12.56
C GLU A 17 -0.10 11.87 -12.23
N GLN A 18 0.74 11.40 -13.16
CA GLN A 18 2.18 11.38 -13.01
C GLN A 18 2.77 12.80 -12.91
N LEU A 19 2.25 13.76 -13.68
CA LEU A 19 2.65 15.17 -13.60
C LEU A 19 2.26 15.79 -12.26
N VAL A 20 1.03 15.56 -11.79
CA VAL A 20 0.55 16.06 -10.50
C VAL A 20 1.35 15.45 -9.34
N ALA A 21 1.62 14.14 -9.39
CA ALA A 21 2.41 13.46 -8.37
C ALA A 21 3.86 13.99 -8.33
N ASN A 22 4.48 14.21 -9.49
CA ASN A 22 5.81 14.83 -9.57
C ASN A 22 5.84 16.25 -9.00
N ALA A 23 4.81 17.07 -9.29
CA ALA A 23 4.71 18.42 -8.74
C ALA A 23 4.49 18.42 -7.22
N ALA A 24 3.72 17.46 -6.70
CA ALA A 24 3.37 17.38 -5.28
C ALA A 24 4.47 16.78 -4.40
N PHE A 25 5.24 15.83 -4.92
CA PHE A 25 6.21 15.07 -4.13
C PHE A 25 7.68 15.27 -4.55
N GLY A 26 7.92 15.77 -5.77
CA GLY A 26 9.23 15.85 -6.40
C GLY A 26 9.60 14.54 -7.11
N SER A 27 10.35 14.63 -8.21
CA SER A 27 10.63 13.51 -9.13
C SER A 27 11.39 12.33 -8.53
N GLY A 28 12.12 12.53 -7.44
CA GLY A 28 12.84 11.46 -6.74
C GLY A 28 12.01 10.69 -5.71
N HIS A 29 10.81 11.18 -5.38
CA HIS A 29 10.01 10.68 -4.27
C HIS A 29 9.25 9.39 -4.63
N PRO A 30 9.14 8.38 -3.75
CA PRO A 30 8.43 7.12 -4.05
C PRO A 30 6.99 7.30 -4.56
N TYR A 31 6.25 8.26 -3.98
CA TYR A 31 4.88 8.60 -4.42
C TYR A 31 4.79 9.42 -5.72
N ALA A 32 5.91 9.84 -6.28
CA ALA A 32 5.95 10.47 -7.60
C ALA A 32 6.22 9.45 -8.72
N ARG A 33 6.44 8.16 -8.41
CA ARG A 33 6.79 7.14 -9.40
C ARG A 33 5.54 6.51 -9.99
N SER A 34 5.57 6.23 -11.29
CA SER A 34 4.52 5.43 -11.94
C SER A 34 4.53 4.01 -11.38
N PRO A 35 3.37 3.45 -11.00
CA PRO A 35 3.26 2.06 -10.56
C PRO A 35 3.56 1.05 -11.68
N LEU A 36 3.42 1.46 -12.94
CA LEU A 36 3.74 0.64 -14.11
C LEU A 36 5.24 0.67 -14.47
N GLY A 37 6.01 1.56 -13.86
CA GLY A 37 7.40 1.82 -14.24
C GLY A 37 7.52 2.66 -15.52
N THR A 38 8.73 2.71 -16.08
CA THR A 38 9.03 3.35 -17.36
C THR A 38 9.47 2.33 -18.39
N VAL A 39 9.34 2.66 -19.69
CA VAL A 39 9.83 1.81 -20.78
C VAL A 39 11.30 1.43 -20.58
N ASP A 40 12.13 2.40 -20.18
CA ASP A 40 13.56 2.18 -19.91
C ASP A 40 13.81 1.26 -18.73
N SER A 41 12.92 1.25 -17.72
CA SER A 41 13.06 0.36 -16.56
C SER A 41 12.56 -1.05 -16.82
N VAL A 42 11.50 -1.22 -17.63
CA VAL A 42 10.83 -2.51 -17.85
C VAL A 42 11.43 -3.29 -19.01
N THR A 43 11.83 -2.60 -20.09
CA THR A 43 12.38 -3.23 -21.30
C THR A 43 13.63 -4.09 -21.06
N PRO A 44 14.60 -3.70 -20.20
CA PRO A 44 15.77 -4.53 -19.94
C PRO A 44 15.53 -5.66 -18.91
N MET A 45 14.38 -5.73 -18.25
CA MET A 45 14.12 -6.72 -17.19
C MET A 45 14.02 -8.14 -17.77
N GLY A 46 14.84 -9.05 -17.26
CA GLY A 46 14.80 -10.48 -17.55
C GLY A 46 13.78 -11.23 -16.68
N ILE A 47 13.41 -12.45 -17.07
CA ILE A 47 12.49 -13.27 -16.28
C ILE A 47 13.10 -13.68 -14.94
N GLU A 48 14.41 -13.89 -14.90
CA GLU A 48 15.16 -14.23 -13.69
C GLU A 48 15.05 -13.12 -12.64
N GLU A 49 15.22 -11.86 -13.07
CA GLU A 49 15.11 -10.69 -12.19
C GLU A 49 13.67 -10.50 -11.66
N VAL A 50 12.66 -10.81 -12.48
CA VAL A 50 11.26 -10.81 -12.03
C VAL A 50 11.01 -11.89 -10.98
N VAL A 51 11.54 -13.10 -11.19
CA VAL A 51 11.40 -14.21 -10.23
C VAL A 51 12.13 -13.91 -8.93
N GLU A 52 13.36 -13.39 -8.99
CA GLU A 52 14.10 -12.95 -7.81
C GLU A 52 13.33 -11.87 -7.06
N ARG A 53 12.82 -10.86 -7.78
CA ARG A 53 12.04 -9.78 -7.16
C ARG A 53 10.74 -10.29 -6.52
N GLN A 54 10.07 -11.26 -7.14
CA GLN A 54 8.88 -11.89 -6.58
C GLN A 54 9.18 -12.58 -5.25
N LEU A 55 10.28 -13.33 -5.17
CA LEU A 55 10.70 -14.04 -3.96
C LEU A 55 11.09 -13.08 -2.83
N ASP A 56 11.67 -11.92 -3.17
CA ASP A 56 12.06 -10.89 -2.22
C ASP A 56 10.87 -10.08 -1.65
N VAL A 57 9.83 -9.89 -2.45
CA VAL A 57 8.68 -9.04 -2.10
C VAL A 57 7.54 -9.84 -1.47
N PHE A 58 7.25 -11.06 -1.95
CA PHE A 58 6.13 -11.87 -1.48
C PHE A 58 6.53 -12.84 -0.38
N VAL A 59 6.86 -12.27 0.78
CA VAL A 59 7.25 -12.99 2.00
C VAL A 59 6.18 -12.89 3.09
N PRO A 60 6.09 -13.85 4.04
CA PRO A 60 5.07 -13.82 5.08
C PRO A 60 5.22 -12.64 6.04
N LYS A 61 6.45 -12.15 6.20
CA LYS A 61 6.75 -11.03 7.10
C LYS A 61 6.30 -9.72 6.46
N GLY A 62 5.41 -9.00 7.15
CA GLY A 62 4.76 -7.80 6.61
C GLY A 62 3.46 -8.07 5.84
N ALA A 63 3.09 -9.33 5.61
CA ALA A 63 1.83 -9.70 4.97
C ALA A 63 0.66 -9.72 5.98
N THR A 64 -0.53 -9.34 5.52
CA THR A 64 -1.77 -9.37 6.31
C THR A 64 -2.89 -10.07 5.56
N LEU A 65 -3.47 -11.10 6.16
CA LEU A 65 -4.65 -11.79 5.64
C LEU A 65 -5.91 -11.26 6.34
N LEU A 66 -6.80 -10.66 5.54
CA LEU A 66 -8.09 -10.15 6.01
C LEU A 66 -9.21 -11.11 5.60
N VAL A 67 -9.94 -11.63 6.59
CA VAL A 67 -11.09 -12.54 6.36
C VAL A 67 -12.34 -11.90 6.95
N VAL A 68 -13.32 -11.63 6.10
CA VAL A 68 -14.56 -10.91 6.47
C VAL A 68 -15.78 -11.74 6.06
N GLY A 69 -16.71 -11.92 7.00
CA GLY A 69 -17.97 -12.61 6.76
C GLY A 69 -18.51 -13.27 8.02
N ASP A 70 -19.45 -14.21 7.87
CA ASP A 70 -19.84 -15.11 8.95
C ASP A 70 -18.82 -16.25 9.06
N VAL A 71 -17.70 -15.94 9.69
CA VAL A 71 -16.59 -16.88 9.89
C VAL A 71 -16.33 -17.13 11.37
N ARG A 72 -15.83 -18.33 11.67
CA ARG A 72 -15.33 -18.68 12.99
C ARG A 72 -13.83 -18.40 13.06
N PRO A 73 -13.35 -17.50 13.93
CA PRO A 73 -11.93 -17.13 14.01
C PRO A 73 -10.99 -18.33 14.18
N ASP A 74 -11.33 -19.29 15.03
CA ASP A 74 -10.49 -20.48 15.26
C ASP A 74 -10.36 -21.36 14.02
N ALA A 75 -11.45 -21.49 13.26
CA ALA A 75 -11.45 -22.25 12.00
C ALA A 75 -10.60 -21.55 10.94
N VAL A 76 -10.66 -20.21 10.89
CA VAL A 76 -9.80 -19.40 10.02
C VAL A 76 -8.33 -19.53 10.42
N ALA A 77 -8.01 -19.43 11.71
CA ALA A 77 -6.64 -19.59 12.20
C ALA A 77 -6.07 -20.98 11.86
N ALA A 78 -6.85 -22.04 12.06
CA ALA A 78 -6.46 -23.40 11.71
C ALA A 78 -6.24 -23.57 10.19
N ALA A 79 -7.16 -23.06 9.37
CA ALA A 79 -7.05 -23.12 7.91
C ALA A 79 -5.84 -22.33 7.40
N THR A 80 -5.60 -21.12 7.94
CA THR A 80 -4.44 -20.30 7.58
C THR A 80 -3.14 -20.98 7.97
N LYS A 81 -3.05 -21.57 9.16
CA LYS A 81 -1.86 -22.34 9.57
C LYS A 81 -1.63 -23.55 8.68
N ALA A 82 -2.69 -24.24 8.26
CA ALA A 82 -2.58 -25.38 7.36
C ALA A 82 -2.10 -24.96 5.96
N ALA A 83 -2.61 -23.84 5.43
CA ALA A 83 -2.29 -23.36 4.09
C ALA A 83 -0.92 -22.65 4.01
N PHE A 84 -0.61 -21.79 4.97
CA PHE A 84 0.54 -20.88 4.92
C PHE A 84 1.59 -21.16 6.00
N GLY A 85 1.44 -22.18 6.83
CA GLY A 85 2.38 -22.47 7.92
C GLY A 85 3.79 -22.88 7.47
N ARG A 86 3.98 -23.17 6.17
CA ARG A 86 5.28 -23.43 5.55
C ARG A 86 5.80 -22.28 4.70
N TRP A 87 5.03 -21.19 4.57
CA TRP A 87 5.49 -20.01 3.85
C TRP A 87 6.50 -19.28 4.73
N ASP A 88 7.75 -19.26 4.29
CA ASP A 88 8.88 -18.60 4.92
C ASP A 88 9.46 -17.53 3.98
N GLY A 89 10.40 -16.74 4.52
CA GLY A 89 11.04 -15.66 3.79
C GLY A 89 11.19 -14.39 4.63
N GLU A 90 12.26 -13.65 4.34
CA GLU A 90 12.56 -12.36 4.92
C GLU A 90 12.59 -11.32 3.80
N PRO A 91 11.98 -10.13 3.99
CA PRO A 91 11.97 -9.13 2.95
C PRO A 91 13.39 -8.65 2.70
N ALA A 92 13.77 -8.55 1.43
CA ALA A 92 15.14 -8.18 1.03
C ALA A 92 15.59 -6.81 1.56
N SER A 93 14.65 -5.93 1.91
CA SER A 93 14.96 -4.67 2.57
C SER A 93 13.82 -4.23 3.49
N PRO A 94 14.11 -3.63 4.66
CA PRO A 94 13.10 -2.93 5.45
C PRO A 94 12.41 -1.86 4.60
N LEU A 95 11.10 -1.68 4.79
CA LEU A 95 10.38 -0.55 4.21
C LEU A 95 11.13 0.75 4.52
N ALA A 96 11.71 1.36 3.48
CA ALA A 96 12.44 2.61 3.63
C ALA A 96 11.48 3.68 4.16
N ALA A 97 11.95 4.47 5.13
CA ALA A 97 11.18 5.61 5.60
C ALA A 97 10.94 6.56 4.42
N VAL A 98 9.67 6.88 4.16
CA VAL A 98 9.29 7.80 3.08
C VAL A 98 9.73 9.21 3.52
N PRO A 99 10.65 9.86 2.77
CA PRO A 99 11.09 11.20 3.12
C PRO A 99 9.93 12.21 2.95
N PRO A 100 9.94 13.35 3.65
CA PRO A 100 8.96 14.40 3.39
C PRO A 100 9.09 14.91 1.94
N PRO A 101 7.98 15.32 1.31
CA PRO A 101 8.00 15.85 -0.05
C PRO A 101 8.85 17.11 -0.13
N THR A 102 9.69 17.21 -1.17
CA THR A 102 10.49 18.41 -1.44
C THR A 102 9.79 19.21 -2.52
N VAL A 103 8.84 20.07 -2.11
CA VAL A 103 8.13 20.98 -3.03
C VAL A 103 8.87 22.32 -3.16
N PRO A 104 9.24 22.76 -4.38
CA PRO A 104 9.84 24.07 -4.58
C PRO A 104 8.86 25.19 -4.18
N GLY A 105 9.27 26.09 -3.28
CA GLY A 105 8.51 27.30 -2.93
C GLY A 105 7.67 27.24 -1.65
N VAL A 106 7.59 26.10 -0.96
CA VAL A 106 7.00 26.04 0.39
C VAL A 106 8.10 26.30 1.42
N SER A 107 8.17 27.54 1.93
CA SER A 107 8.89 27.82 3.17
C SER A 107 8.15 27.10 4.31
N THR A 108 8.78 26.07 4.87
CA THR A 108 8.24 25.36 6.04
C THR A 108 8.40 26.22 7.30
N SER A 109 7.72 27.36 7.36
CA SER A 109 7.43 28.03 8.63
C SER A 109 6.15 27.39 9.20
N ARG A 110 6.29 26.23 9.82
CA ARG A 110 5.26 25.71 10.72
C ARG A 110 5.89 25.14 11.98
N ALA A 111 6.25 26.06 12.88
CA ALA A 111 6.29 25.77 14.29
C ALA A 111 4.89 25.26 14.70
N GLY A 112 4.78 23.98 15.05
CA GLY A 112 3.56 23.42 15.64
C GLY A 112 2.86 22.28 14.87
N GLU A 113 3.51 21.64 13.90
CA GLU A 113 2.94 20.42 13.31
C GLU A 113 3.13 19.24 14.27
N ARG A 114 2.08 18.91 15.00
CA ARG A 114 2.02 17.72 15.87
C ARG A 114 2.28 16.51 14.98
N ALA A 115 3.45 15.89 15.13
CA ALA A 115 3.88 14.75 14.35
C ALA A 115 2.73 13.75 14.18
N ARG A 116 2.29 13.55 12.94
CA ARG A 116 1.37 12.46 12.62
C ARG A 116 2.13 11.18 13.01
N PRO A 117 1.55 10.30 13.87
CA PRO A 117 2.27 9.11 14.29
C PRO A 117 2.68 8.33 13.04
N ALA A 118 3.96 7.94 13.00
CA ALA A 118 4.46 7.04 11.97
C ALA A 118 3.50 5.84 11.88
N ALA A 119 3.11 5.47 10.66
CA ALA A 119 2.35 4.26 10.44
C ALA A 119 3.08 3.11 11.15
N PRO A 120 2.36 2.25 11.92
CA PRO A 120 3.02 1.17 12.63
C PRO A 120 3.81 0.34 11.63
N ALA A 121 5.11 0.19 11.89
CA ALA A 121 5.93 -0.74 11.15
C ALA A 121 5.26 -2.12 11.27
N VAL A 122 4.80 -2.67 10.15
CA VAL A 122 4.27 -4.04 10.08
C VAL A 122 5.47 -4.98 10.17
N GLY A 123 6.04 -5.07 11.38
CA GLY A 123 7.17 -5.93 11.72
C GLY A 123 6.64 -7.14 12.46
N GLY A 124 6.30 -8.20 11.73
CA GLY A 124 5.81 -9.45 12.29
C GLY A 124 5.52 -10.49 11.20
N ALA A 125 5.41 -11.75 11.61
CA ALA A 125 4.92 -12.84 10.76
C ALA A 125 3.52 -12.54 10.19
N LEU A 126 3.07 -13.34 9.23
CA LEU A 126 1.74 -13.23 8.61
C LEU A 126 0.67 -13.01 9.69
N SER A 127 0.05 -11.83 9.64
CA SER A 127 -1.00 -11.46 10.60
C SER A 127 -2.36 -11.81 10.02
N VAL A 128 -3.21 -12.47 10.80
CA VAL A 128 -4.54 -12.92 10.37
C VAL A 128 -5.59 -12.19 11.19
N HIS A 129 -6.46 -11.46 10.49
CA HIS A 129 -7.60 -10.77 11.11
C HIS A 129 -8.90 -11.36 10.56
N ALA A 130 -9.64 -12.05 11.44
CA ALA A 130 -10.96 -12.57 11.15
C ALA A 130 -12.00 -11.76 11.93
N VAL A 131 -12.92 -11.13 11.21
CA VAL A 131 -14.04 -10.40 11.82
C VAL A 131 -15.33 -11.13 11.51
N ARG A 132 -16.03 -11.57 12.55
CA ARG A 132 -17.39 -12.10 12.41
C ARG A 132 -18.34 -10.93 12.20
N GLY A 133 -19.02 -10.90 11.06
CA GLY A 133 -20.10 -9.95 10.83
C GLY A 133 -21.29 -10.29 11.71
N GLU A 134 -21.69 -9.37 12.61
CA GLU A 134 -23.01 -9.47 13.25
C GLU A 134 -24.11 -9.18 12.23
N PRO A 135 -25.23 -9.91 12.24
CA PRO A 135 -26.32 -9.67 11.31
C PRO A 135 -26.97 -8.30 11.58
N ASN A 136 -26.65 -7.32 10.72
CA ASN A 136 -27.38 -6.09 10.45
C ASN A 136 -27.87 -5.29 11.68
N GLN A 137 -26.95 -4.65 12.41
CA GLN A 137 -27.30 -3.48 13.22
C GLN A 137 -27.12 -2.22 12.37
N ARG A 138 -28.22 -1.80 11.72
CA ARG A 138 -28.32 -0.43 11.23
C ARG A 138 -28.30 0.50 12.43
N GLN A 139 -27.18 1.16 12.70
CA GLN A 139 -27.18 2.41 13.46
C GLN A 139 -25.96 3.25 13.11
N ASN A 140 -26.25 4.52 12.80
CA ASN A 140 -25.33 5.57 12.39
C ASN A 140 -24.09 5.68 13.31
N GLY A 141 -22.94 5.86 12.68
CA GLY A 141 -21.79 6.54 13.28
C GLY A 141 -20.80 5.63 14.00
N LEU A 142 -19.62 5.51 13.38
CA LEU A 142 -18.37 5.01 13.98
C LEU A 142 -18.26 3.48 14.17
N VAL A 143 -17.82 2.79 13.12
CA VAL A 143 -17.28 1.41 13.25
C VAL A 143 -15.91 1.50 13.91
N ARG A 144 -15.82 1.14 15.18
CA ARG A 144 -14.53 0.93 15.87
C ARG A 144 -14.05 -0.50 15.60
N PHE A 145 -12.91 -0.63 14.94
CA PHE A 145 -12.23 -1.90 14.77
C PHE A 145 -11.51 -2.26 16.08
N ALA A 146 -12.04 -3.25 16.80
CA ALA A 146 -11.32 -3.88 17.89
C ALA A 146 -10.42 -4.98 17.32
N VAL A 147 -9.11 -4.72 17.29
CA VAL A 147 -8.09 -5.74 17.07
C VAL A 147 -8.04 -6.61 18.33
N GLN A 148 -8.48 -7.86 18.25
CA GLN A 148 -8.12 -8.84 19.28
C GLN A 148 -6.66 -9.24 19.03
N ARG A 149 -5.83 -9.10 20.07
CA ARG A 149 -4.44 -9.55 20.09
C ARG A 149 -4.36 -11.05 20.39
#